data_AF-F7V3B2-F1
#
_entry.id   AF-F7V3B2-F1
#
_cell.length_a   1.000
_cell.length_b   1.000
_cell.length_c   1.000
_cell.angle_alpha   90.00
_cell.angle_beta   90.00
_cell.angle_gamma   90.00
#
_symmetry.space_group_name_H-M   'P 1'
#
loop_
_entity.id
_entity.type
_entity.pdbx_description
1 polymer ?
#
loop_
_entity_poly.entity_id
_entity_poly.type
_entity_poly.pdbx_seq_one_letter_code
_entity_poly.pdbx_strand_id
1 'polypeptide(L)' 'MDQITHKVRDQHWLRVIQECKASGLTRREWCQQNGISTKTFYYHQRKRAYEIISVKMNT' A
#
# COMPACT_ATOMS: atom_id res chain seq x y z
N MET A 1 -4.34 -3.45 -23.36
CA MET A 1 -3.86 -4.40 -22.35
C MET A 1 -3.72 -3.63 -21.04
N ASP A 2 -4.66 -3.67 -20.08
CA ASP A 2 -4.43 -2.84 -18.86
C ASP A 2 -5.21 -3.18 -17.58
N GLN A 3 -6.31 -3.94 -17.60
CA GLN A 3 -7.05 -4.22 -16.35
C GLN A 3 -6.34 -5.22 -15.42
N ILE A 4 -5.55 -6.15 -15.98
CA ILE A 4 -4.79 -7.12 -15.18
C ILE A 4 -3.67 -6.41 -14.42
N THR A 5 -2.99 -5.46 -15.06
CA THR A 5 -1.86 -4.71 -14.51
C THR A 5 -2.26 -3.89 -13.28
N HIS A 6 -3.43 -3.24 -13.33
CA HIS A 6 -3.94 -2.43 -12.22
C HIS A 6 -4.24 -3.26 -10.97
N LYS A 7 -4.99 -4.36 -11.11
CA LYS A 7 -5.34 -5.24 -9.99
C LYS A 7 -4.11 -5.88 -9.35
N VAL A 8 -3.15 -6.33 -10.16
CA VAL A 8 -1.90 -6.94 -9.68
C VAL A 8 -1.06 -5.92 -8.90
N ARG A 9 -0.94 -4.71 -9.43
CA ARG A 9 -0.23 -3.62 -8.75
C ARG A 9 -0.93 -3.24 -7.45
N ASP A 10 -2.25 -3.30 -7.43
CA ASP A 10 -2.99 -3.02 -6.23
C ASP A 10 -2.86 -4.12 -5.16
N GLN A 11 -2.83 -5.39 -5.54
CA GLN A 11 -2.56 -6.47 -4.58
C GLN A 11 -1.14 -6.43 -4.03
N HIS A 12 -0.15 -6.11 -4.87
CA HIS A 12 1.25 -5.97 -4.45
C HIS A 12 1.41 -4.98 -3.29
N TRP A 13 0.88 -3.77 -3.44
CA TRP A 13 0.98 -2.75 -2.39
C TRP A 13 0.14 -3.08 -1.14
N LEU A 14 -0.89 -3.95 -1.22
CA LEU A 14 -1.61 -4.42 -0.03
C LEU A 14 -0.67 -5.28 0.79
N ARG A 15 0.01 -6.24 0.13
CA ARG A 15 0.99 -7.11 0.77
C ARG A 15 2.12 -6.31 1.39
N VAL A 16 2.72 -5.36 0.65
CA VAL A 16 3.77 -4.45 1.16
C VAL A 16 3.34 -3.71 2.43
N ILE A 17 2.10 -3.18 2.48
CA ILE A 17 1.61 -2.48 3.67
C ILE A 17 1.37 -3.44 4.84
N GLN A 18 0.90 -4.65 4.58
CA GLN A 18 0.71 -5.69 5.60
C GLN A 18 2.04 -6.18 6.17
N GLU A 19 3.05 -6.42 5.32
CA GLU A 19 4.41 -6.78 5.73
C GLU A 19 5.04 -5.67 6.57
N CYS A 20 4.87 -4.41 6.16
CA CYS A 20 5.32 -3.26 6.96
C CYS A 20 4.66 -3.24 8.35
N LYS A 21 3.35 -3.50 8.44
CA LYS A 21 2.65 -3.60 9.74
C LYS A 21 3.13 -4.78 10.59
N ALA A 22 3.33 -5.94 9.97
CA ALA A 22 3.79 -7.14 10.66
C ALA A 22 5.23 -7.04 11.16
N SER A 23 6.06 -6.21 10.51
CA SER A 23 7.47 -6.03 10.89
C SER A 23 7.68 -5.38 12.27
N GLY A 24 6.68 -4.66 12.78
CA GLY A 24 6.82 -3.86 14.02
C GLY A 24 7.74 -2.64 13.88
N LEU A 25 8.37 -2.43 12.72
CA LEU A 25 9.23 -1.28 12.43
C LEU A 25 8.40 -0.04 12.10
N THR A 26 9.00 1.14 12.25
CA THR A 26 8.38 2.34 11.68
C THR A 26 8.36 2.24 10.15
N ARG A 27 7.37 2.88 9.51
CA ARG A 27 7.21 2.87 8.05
C ARG A 27 8.48 3.32 7.32
N ARG A 28 9.20 4.28 7.91
CA ARG A 28 10.44 4.84 7.34
C ARG A 28 11.60 3.84 7.40
N GLU A 29 11.79 3.17 8.54
CA GLU A 29 12.81 2.12 8.69
C GLU A 29 12.53 0.94 7.77
N TRP A 30 11.28 0.47 7.72
CA TRP A 30 10.89 -0.62 6.84
C TRP A 30 11.11 -0.27 5.37
N CYS A 31 10.72 0.93 4.95
CA CYS A 31 10.97 1.43 3.59
C CYS A 31 12.46 1.45 3.25
N GLN A 32 13.31 1.92 4.17
CA GLN A 32 14.76 1.97 3.98
C GLN A 32 15.35 0.56 3.84
N GLN A 33 14.94 -0.39 4.68
CA GLN A 33 15.42 -1.77 4.61
C GLN A 33 14.98 -2.50 3.33
N ASN A 34 13.79 -2.21 2.83
CA ASN A 34 13.22 -2.87 1.65
C ASN A 34 13.49 -2.11 0.33
N GLY A 35 14.30 -1.06 0.35
CA GLY A 35 14.62 -0.26 -0.84
C GLY A 35 13.41 0.47 -1.43
N ILE A 36 12.38 0.70 -0.64
CA ILE A 36 11.14 1.37 -1.06
C ILE A 36 11.23 2.85 -0.72
N SER A 37 10.89 3.71 -1.69
CA SER A 37 10.76 5.14 -1.41
C SER A 37 9.61 5.38 -0.43
N THR A 38 9.90 6.06 0.67
CA THR A 38 8.88 6.47 1.67
C THR A 38 7.74 7.26 1.03
N LYS A 39 8.05 8.16 0.08
CA LYS A 39 7.04 8.93 -0.67
C LYS A 39 6.06 8.01 -1.42
N THR A 40 6.60 7.03 -2.13
CA THR A 40 5.80 6.05 -2.89
C THR A 40 4.93 5.20 -1.95
N PHE A 41 5.51 4.76 -0.83
CA PHE A 41 4.78 4.00 0.18
C PHE A 41 3.60 4.80 0.76
N TYR A 42 3.81 6.04 1.19
CA TYR A 42 2.74 6.89 1.71
C TYR A 42 1.67 7.20 0.66
N TYR A 43 2.04 7.41 -0.60
CA TYR A 43 1.09 7.59 -1.69
C TYR A 43 0.15 6.39 -1.82
N HIS A 44 0.70 5.19 -1.93
CA HIS A 44 -0.10 3.97 -2.08
C HIS A 44 -0.92 3.65 -0.84
N GLN A 45 -0.38 3.88 0.35
CA GLN A 45 -1.10 3.74 1.60
C GLN A 45 -2.31 4.67 1.69
N ARG A 46 -2.14 5.95 1.34
CA ARG A 46 -3.23 6.92 1.38
C ARG A 46 -4.30 6.61 0.33
N LYS A 47 -3.88 6.24 -0.89
CA LYS A 47 -4.82 5.83 -1.96
C LYS A 47 -5.73 4.70 -1.48
N ARG A 48 -5.17 3.71 -0.79
CA ARG A 48 -5.94 2.56 -0.27
C ARG A 48 -6.83 2.91 0.91
N ALA A 49 -6.37 3.79 1.80
CA ALA A 49 -7.21 4.29 2.88
C ALA A 49 -8.45 5.00 2.32
N TYR A 50 -8.28 5.80 1.26
CA TYR A 50 -9.38 6.46 0.56
C TYR A 50 -10.32 5.45 -0.13
N GLU A 51 -9.78 4.44 -0.82
CA GLU A 51 -10.59 3.38 -1.44
C GLU A 51 -11.39 2.59 -0.40
N ILE A 52 -10.79 2.23 0.74
CA ILE A 52 -11.49 1.53 1.83
C ILE A 52 -12.60 2.41 2.42
N ILE A 53 -12.33 3.70 2.66
CA ILE A 53 -13.34 4.64 3.18
C ILE A 53 -14.47 4.82 2.17
N SER A 54 -14.16 4.99 0.90
CA SER A 54 -15.15 5.17 -0.17
C SER A 54 -16.05 3.94 -0.38
N VAL A 55 -15.50 2.73 -0.24
CA VAL A 55 -16.29 1.49 -0.31
C VAL A 55 -17.22 1.35 0.91
N LYS A 56 -16.71 1.64 2.12
CA LYS A 56 -17.51 1.57 3.36
C LYS A 56 -18.63 2.61 3.45
N MET A 57 -18.54 3.69 2.69
CA MET A 57 -19.54 4.77 2.67
C MET A 57 -20.64 4.53 1.63
N ASN A 58 -20.43 3.57 0.71
CA ASN A 58 -21.39 3.16 -0.33
C ASN A 58 -21.99 1.76 -0.07
N THR A 59 -21.72 1.17 1.10
CA THR A 59 -22.30 -0.11 1.55
C THR A 59 -23.11 0.13 2.81
#